data_AF-A0A6G3WQG5-F1
#
_entry.id   AF-A0A6G3WQG5-F1
#
_cell.length_a   1.000
_cell.length_b   1.000
_cell.length_c   1.000
_cell.angle_alpha   90.00
_cell.angle_beta   90.00
_cell.angle_gamma   90.00
#
_symmetry.space_group_name_H-M   'P 1'
#
loop_
_entity.id
_entity.type
_entity.pdbx_description
1 polymer ?
#
loop_
_entity_poly.entity_id
_entity_poly.type
_entity_poly.pdbx_seq_one_letter_code
_entity_poly.pdbx_strand_id
1 'polypeptide(L)'
;PPADCVALATAALDPDNGVMLRAVWRREARQLVLVAHHVVIDGVSWRILMDDLATAWRQHSAGAPVDLPPVGTSFRRWTQLLGRASFDADRGHYATPLPAADAPIGRRALTEADTVARERTRAVSVGPGTTAALLGE
;
A
#
# COMPACT_ATOMS: atom_id res chain seq x y z
N PRO A 1 -8.96 -21.46 0.85
CA PRO A 1 -9.65 -20.21 0.51
C PRO A 1 -8.69 -19.04 0.29
N PRO A 2 -9.11 -17.88 -0.24
CA PRO A 2 -8.21 -16.72 -0.39
C PRO A 2 -7.51 -16.32 0.92
N ALA A 3 -8.23 -16.39 2.05
CA ALA A 3 -7.68 -16.09 3.38
C ALA A 3 -6.49 -17.00 3.75
N ASP A 4 -6.57 -18.31 3.48
CA ASP A 4 -5.48 -19.24 3.78
C ASP A 4 -4.25 -18.96 2.91
N CYS A 5 -4.45 -18.58 1.65
CA CYS A 5 -3.35 -18.19 0.77
C CYS A 5 -2.68 -16.91 1.25
N VAL A 6 -3.46 -15.94 1.73
CA VAL A 6 -2.91 -14.71 2.35
C VAL A 6 -2.12 -15.07 3.60
N ALA A 7 -2.68 -15.87 4.51
CA ALA A 7 -1.98 -16.29 5.73
C ALA A 7 -0.67 -17.02 5.43
N LEU A 8 -0.69 -17.96 4.46
CA LEU A 8 0.50 -18.67 3.99
C LEU A 8 1.57 -17.71 3.45
N ALA A 9 1.17 -16.78 2.57
CA ALA A 9 2.08 -15.82 1.98
C ALA A 9 2.66 -14.85 3.02
N THR A 10 1.83 -14.36 3.95
CA THR A 10 2.25 -13.49 5.05
C THR A 10 3.25 -14.18 5.96
N ALA A 11 2.99 -15.43 6.36
CA ALA A 11 3.90 -16.21 7.20
C ALA A 11 5.25 -16.50 6.51
N ALA A 12 5.30 -16.44 5.18
CA ALA A 12 6.50 -16.65 4.39
C ALA A 12 7.29 -15.36 4.11
N LEU A 13 6.80 -14.19 4.53
CA LEU A 13 7.59 -12.96 4.52
C LEU A 13 8.72 -13.07 5.56
N ASP A 14 9.87 -12.50 5.22
CA ASP A 14 11.06 -12.49 6.07
C ASP A 14 11.83 -11.18 5.81
N PRO A 15 11.39 -10.07 6.43
CA PRO A 15 11.99 -8.76 6.22
C PRO A 15 13.48 -8.70 6.60
N ASP A 16 13.88 -9.45 7.63
CA ASP A 16 15.26 -9.51 8.11
C ASP A 16 16.20 -10.09 7.05
N ASN A 17 15.71 -11.03 6.24
CA ASN A 17 16.45 -11.60 5.10
C ASN A 17 16.04 -11.01 3.74
N GLY A 18 15.31 -9.87 3.72
CA GLY A 18 14.96 -9.16 2.50
C GLY A 18 13.81 -9.79 1.68
N VAL A 19 13.09 -10.74 2.24
CA VAL A 19 11.89 -11.31 1.62
C VAL A 19 10.70 -10.40 1.90
N MET A 20 10.41 -9.52 0.95
CA MET A 20 9.38 -8.50 1.10
C MET A 20 8.12 -8.74 0.27
N LEU A 21 8.11 -9.74 -0.63
CA LEU A 21 6.97 -10.09 -1.50
C LEU A 21 6.84 -11.62 -1.59
N ARG A 22 5.60 -12.09 -1.50
CA ARG A 22 5.22 -13.50 -1.70
C ARG A 22 4.03 -13.61 -2.64
N ALA A 23 4.04 -14.67 -3.44
CA ALA A 23 3.02 -14.96 -4.42
C ALA A 23 2.52 -16.40 -4.24
N VAL A 24 1.20 -16.59 -4.21
CA VAL A 24 0.56 -17.91 -4.11
C VAL A 24 -0.40 -18.07 -5.28
N TRP A 25 -0.15 -19.06 -6.14
CA TRP A 25 -1.01 -19.39 -7.27
C TRP A 25 -2.06 -20.43 -6.91
N ARG A 26 -3.33 -20.04 -7.03
CA ARG A 26 -4.49 -20.90 -6.86
C ARG A 26 -4.89 -21.49 -8.21
N ARG A 27 -4.38 -22.67 -8.53
CA ARG A 27 -4.50 -23.32 -9.86
C ARG A 27 -5.95 -23.49 -10.30
N GLU A 28 -6.79 -24.08 -9.45
CA GLU A 28 -8.18 -24.42 -9.75
C GLU A 28 -9.03 -23.15 -9.94
N ALA A 29 -8.76 -22.11 -9.15
CA ALA A 29 -9.44 -20.82 -9.22
C ALA A 29 -8.84 -19.88 -10.26
N ARG A 30 -7.68 -20.22 -10.84
CA ARG A 30 -6.88 -19.35 -11.70
C ARG A 30 -6.63 -17.96 -11.11
N GLN A 31 -6.28 -17.92 -9.82
CA GLN A 31 -6.07 -16.66 -9.08
C GLN A 31 -4.67 -16.58 -8.49
N LEU A 32 -4.03 -15.42 -8.64
CA LEU A 32 -2.76 -15.10 -8.01
C LEU A 32 -3.01 -14.25 -6.76
N VAL A 33 -2.52 -14.70 -5.61
CA VAL A 33 -2.52 -13.92 -4.36
C VAL A 33 -1.13 -13.36 -4.18
N LEU A 34 -1.02 -12.03 -4.10
CA LEU A 34 0.22 -11.32 -3.81
C LEU A 34 0.13 -10.71 -2.41
N VAL A 35 1.16 -10.92 -1.60
CA VAL A 35 1.33 -10.29 -0.30
C VAL A 35 2.69 -9.62 -0.27
N ALA A 36 2.71 -8.33 0.01
CA ALA A 36 3.93 -7.54 0.13
C ALA A 36 4.00 -6.89 1.52
N HIS A 37 5.19 -6.84 2.10
CA HIS A 37 5.44 -6.15 3.35
C HIS A 37 5.29 -4.63 3.14
N HIS A 38 4.57 -3.94 4.02
CA HIS A 38 4.20 -2.52 3.82
C HIS A 38 5.41 -1.57 3.73
N VAL A 39 6.59 -2.00 4.18
CA VAL A 39 7.84 -1.23 4.06
C VAL A 39 8.30 -1.02 2.61
N VAL A 40 7.88 -1.88 1.67
CA VAL A 40 8.27 -1.79 0.25
C VAL A 40 7.10 -1.48 -0.69
N ILE A 41 5.89 -1.31 -0.17
CA ILE A 41 4.69 -1.12 -0.99
C ILE A 41 3.75 -0.10 -0.32
N ASP A 42 3.06 0.68 -1.13
CA ASP A 42 1.98 1.57 -0.72
C ASP A 42 0.86 1.58 -1.77
N GLY A 43 -0.17 2.40 -1.56
CA GLY A 43 -1.31 2.51 -2.48
C GLY A 43 -0.91 2.93 -3.90
N VAL A 44 0.10 3.78 -4.06
CA VAL A 44 0.57 4.22 -5.39
C VAL A 44 1.38 3.11 -6.06
N SER A 45 2.21 2.40 -5.29
CA SER A 45 3.04 1.29 -5.74
C SER A 45 2.21 0.13 -6.29
N TRP A 46 1.05 -0.16 -5.69
CA TRP A 46 0.16 -1.21 -6.19
C TRP A 46 -0.34 -0.96 -7.60
N ARG A 47 -0.68 0.29 -7.93
CA ARG A 47 -1.11 0.64 -9.30
C ARG A 47 0.00 0.34 -10.31
N ILE A 48 1.22 0.78 -10.02
CA ILE A 48 2.39 0.55 -10.88
C ILE A 48 2.63 -0.96 -11.05
N LEU A 49 2.66 -1.72 -9.95
CA LEU A 49 2.88 -3.16 -9.98
C LEU A 49 1.81 -3.89 -10.79
N MET A 50 0.53 -3.50 -10.66
CA MET A 50 -0.55 -4.13 -11.42
C MET A 50 -0.48 -3.79 -12.91
N ASP A 51 -0.15 -2.54 -13.26
CA ASP A 51 0.02 -2.10 -14.65
C ASP A 51 1.18 -2.84 -15.34
N ASP A 52 2.31 -2.98 -14.64
CA ASP A 52 3.49 -3.70 -15.12
C ASP A 52 3.21 -5.20 -15.26
N LEU A 53 2.56 -5.83 -14.28
CA LEU A 53 2.17 -7.25 -14.36
C LEU A 53 1.21 -7.50 -15.52
N ALA A 54 0.22 -6.62 -15.73
CA ALA A 54 -0.68 -6.74 -16.87
C ALA A 54 0.06 -6.61 -18.20
N THR A 55 1.03 -5.70 -18.29
CA THR A 55 1.86 -5.50 -19.49
C THR A 55 2.76 -6.70 -19.76
N ALA A 56 3.48 -7.17 -18.75
CA ALA A 56 4.32 -8.36 -18.85
C ALA A 56 3.49 -9.59 -19.26
N TRP A 57 2.30 -9.78 -18.67
CA TRP A 57 1.42 -10.89 -19.01
C TRP A 57 0.95 -10.85 -20.47
N ARG A 58 0.58 -9.66 -20.98
CA ARG A 58 0.19 -9.50 -22.40
C ARG A 58 1.33 -9.83 -23.35
N GLN A 59 2.53 -9.30 -23.10
CA GLN A 59 3.71 -9.57 -23.93
C GLN A 59 4.08 -11.05 -23.91
N HIS A 60 4.14 -11.65 -22.71
CA HIS A 60 4.45 -13.07 -22.53
C HIS A 60 3.43 -13.97 -23.25
N SER A 61 2.13 -13.67 -23.12
CA SER A 61 1.07 -14.45 -23.77
C SER A 61 1.10 -14.35 -25.29
N ALA A 62 1.67 -13.28 -25.83
CA ALA A 62 1.88 -13.09 -27.27
C ALA A 62 3.20 -13.71 -27.79
N GLY A 63 3.98 -14.37 -26.93
CA GLY A 63 5.30 -14.91 -27.27
C GLY A 63 6.37 -13.84 -27.47
N ALA A 64 6.10 -12.60 -27.06
CA ALA A 64 7.05 -11.50 -27.10
C ALA A 64 7.91 -11.48 -25.81
N PRO A 65 9.16 -10.99 -25.89
CA PRO A 65 9.94 -10.72 -24.69
C PRO A 65 9.22 -9.67 -23.82
N VAL A 66 9.35 -9.83 -22.50
CA VAL A 66 8.82 -8.84 -21.55
C VAL A 66 9.74 -7.61 -21.56
N ASP A 67 9.18 -6.46 -21.90
CA ASP A 67 9.84 -5.16 -21.90
C ASP A 67 8.98 -4.17 -21.12
N LEU A 68 9.49 -3.74 -19.96
CA LEU A 68 8.80 -2.85 -19.02
C LEU A 68 9.47 -1.47 -19.03
N PRO A 69 8.73 -0.40 -18.67
CA PRO A 69 9.31 0.92 -18.54
C PRO A 69 10.55 0.91 -17.63
N PRO A 70 11.61 1.68 -17.99
CA PRO A 70 12.81 1.72 -17.18
C PRO A 70 12.53 2.31 -15.81
N VAL A 71 13.15 1.72 -14.78
CA VAL A 71 13.10 2.28 -13.41
C VAL A 71 13.90 3.58 -13.37
N GLY A 72 13.26 4.67 -12.97
CA GLY A 72 13.91 5.97 -12.76
C GLY A 72 14.78 6.00 -11.51
N THR A 73 14.38 6.80 -10.51
CA THR A 73 15.12 6.90 -9.24
C THR A 73 14.82 5.69 -8.36
N SER A 74 15.84 4.90 -8.03
CA SER A 74 15.69 3.79 -7.06
C SER A 74 15.31 4.32 -5.68
N PHE A 75 14.53 3.53 -4.92
CA PHE A 75 14.15 3.91 -3.56
C PHE A 75 15.37 4.19 -2.66
N ARG A 76 16.46 3.40 -2.81
CA ARG A 76 17.74 3.66 -2.13
C ARG A 76 18.31 5.05 -2.42
N ARG A 77 18.31 5.47 -3.69
CA ARG A 77 18.80 6.81 -4.06
C ARG A 77 17.86 7.88 -3.51
N TRP A 78 16.56 7.65 -3.58
CA TRP A 78 15.57 8.57 -3.05
C TRP A 78 15.72 8.77 -1.53
N THR A 79 15.89 7.71 -0.74
CA THR A 79 16.08 7.83 0.72
C THR A 79 17.39 8.53 1.09
N GLN A 80 18.46 8.30 0.33
CA GLN A 80 19.73 9.02 0.50
C GLN A 80 19.60 10.53 0.23
N LEU A 81 18.79 10.90 -0.77
CA LEU A 81 18.50 12.30 -1.07
C LEU A 81 17.59 12.91 0.01
N LEU A 82 16.56 12.18 0.45
CA LEU A 82 15.65 12.62 1.51
C LEU A 82 16.41 12.90 2.81
N GLY A 83 17.35 12.04 3.20
CA GLY A 83 18.16 12.23 4.40
C GLY A 83 19.09 13.46 4.36
N ARG A 84 19.27 14.08 3.19
CA ARG A 84 20.04 15.32 3.00
C ARG A 84 19.15 16.54 2.78
N ALA A 85 17.84 16.35 2.63
CA ALA A 85 16.91 17.45 2.43
C ALA A 85 16.74 18.23 3.75
N SER A 86 16.70 19.56 3.68
CA SER A 86 16.32 20.39 4.83
C SER A 86 14.80 20.37 4.99
N PHE A 87 14.35 20.24 6.23
CA PHE A 87 12.94 20.34 6.64
C PHE A 87 12.70 21.59 7.51
N ASP A 88 13.69 22.50 7.60
CA ASP A 88 13.64 23.62 8.53
C ASP A 88 12.53 24.62 8.21
N ALA A 89 12.21 24.77 6.92
CA ALA A 89 11.16 25.67 6.46
C ALA A 89 9.78 25.30 7.05
N ASP A 90 9.48 24.00 7.15
CA ASP A 90 8.17 23.52 7.60
C ASP A 90 8.15 23.19 9.11
N ARG A 91 9.33 23.10 9.74
CA ARG A 91 9.45 22.70 11.16
C ARG A 91 8.64 23.61 12.08
N GLY A 92 8.61 24.91 11.81
CA GLY A 92 7.80 25.85 12.59
C GLY A 92 6.31 25.54 12.52
N HIS A 93 5.81 25.19 11.33
CA HIS A 93 4.41 24.82 11.13
C HIS A 93 4.04 23.57 11.94
N TYR A 94 4.83 22.50 11.84
CA TYR A 94 4.56 21.24 12.52
C TYR A 94 4.84 21.24 14.02
N ALA A 95 5.72 22.13 14.50
CA ALA A 95 6.02 22.27 15.93
C ALA A 95 5.04 23.19 16.66
N THR A 96 4.23 23.97 15.94
CA THR A 96 3.26 24.89 16.55
C THR A 96 2.12 24.08 17.16
N PRO A 97 1.91 24.16 18.49
CA PRO A 97 0.78 23.49 19.12
C PRO A 97 -0.53 24.09 18.61
N LEU A 98 -1.53 23.24 18.39
CA LEU A 98 -2.87 23.72 18.13
C LEU A 98 -3.40 24.45 19.39
N PRO A 99 -4.21 25.51 19.24
CA PRO A 99 -4.66 26.35 20.36
C PRO A 99 -5.62 25.65 21.33
N ALA A 100 -6.03 24.41 21.05
CA ALA A 100 -6.93 23.63 21.89
C ALA A 100 -6.23 22.36 22.38
N ALA A 101 -6.64 21.89 23.57
CA ALA A 101 -6.24 20.58 24.04
C ALA A 101 -6.78 19.50 23.10
N ASP A 102 -5.99 18.45 22.88
CA ASP A 102 -6.39 17.33 22.05
C ASP A 102 -7.65 16.67 22.62
N ALA A 103 -8.68 16.59 21.78
CA ALA A 103 -9.92 15.89 22.08
C ALA A 103 -9.96 14.56 21.31
N PRO A 104 -10.58 13.51 21.86
CA PRO A 104 -10.72 12.25 21.14
C PRO A 104 -11.59 12.45 19.89
N ILE A 105 -11.11 11.95 18.75
CA ILE A 105 -11.89 11.88 17.49
C ILE A 105 -13.02 10.82 17.60
N GLY A 106 -12.97 9.95 18.62
CA GLY A 106 -13.95 8.89 18.86
C GLY A 106 -14.73 9.02 20.18
N ARG A 107 -15.54 7.99 20.49
CA ARG A 107 -16.44 7.97 21.66
C ARG A 107 -15.72 7.83 23.01
N ARG A 108 -14.45 7.43 23.02
CA ARG A 108 -13.60 7.24 24.21
C ARG A 108 -12.13 7.44 23.86
N ALA A 109 -11.30 7.66 24.88
CA ALA A 109 -9.84 7.61 24.74
C ALA A 109 -9.36 6.22 24.27
N LEU A 110 -8.24 6.19 23.55
CA LEU A 110 -7.59 4.96 23.11
C LEU A 110 -6.98 4.21 24.31
N THR A 111 -6.93 2.89 24.21
CA THR A 111 -6.22 2.00 25.14
C THR A 111 -5.17 1.19 24.37
N GLU A 112 -4.28 0.51 25.08
CA GLU A 112 -3.28 -0.38 24.47
C GLU A 112 -3.89 -1.51 23.62
N ALA A 113 -5.19 -1.79 23.80
CA ALA A 113 -5.88 -2.80 23.02
C ALA A 113 -6.26 -2.32 21.61
N ASP A 114 -6.28 -1.00 21.37
CA ASP A 114 -6.70 -0.35 20.13
C ASP A 114 -5.55 -0.33 19.10
N THR A 115 -5.11 -1.52 18.68
CA THR A 115 -4.10 -1.71 17.63
C THR A 115 -4.73 -2.08 16.30
N VAL A 116 -4.01 -1.88 15.19
CA VAL A 116 -4.43 -2.30 13.84
C VAL A 116 -4.78 -3.80 13.79
N ALA A 117 -4.10 -4.64 14.58
CA ALA A 117 -4.40 -6.06 14.66
C ALA A 117 -5.82 -6.39 15.16
N ARG A 118 -6.50 -5.43 15.82
CA ARG A 118 -7.88 -5.56 16.30
C ARG A 118 -8.87 -4.68 15.54
N GLU A 119 -8.45 -4.09 14.43
CA GLU A 119 -9.33 -3.24 13.64
C GLU A 119 -10.55 -4.00 13.12
N ARG A 120 -11.63 -3.26 12.84
CA ARG A 120 -12.82 -3.79 12.21
C ARG A 120 -13.21 -2.89 11.06
N THR A 121 -13.30 -3.49 9.88
CA THR A 121 -13.68 -2.76 8.68
C THR A 121 -15.20 -2.75 8.50
N ARG A 122 -15.72 -1.59 8.11
CA ARG A 122 -17.08 -1.40 7.64
C ARG A 122 -16.99 -0.69 6.30
N ALA A 123 -17.51 -1.33 5.26
CA ALA A 123 -17.59 -0.76 3.92
C ALA A 123 -19.00 -0.24 3.67
N VAL A 124 -19.11 0.96 3.10
CA VAL A 124 -20.37 1.57 2.68
C VAL A 124 -20.20 1.96 1.22
N SER A 125 -21.11 1.50 0.37
CA SER A 125 -21.12 1.83 -1.05
C SER A 125 -21.99 3.05 -1.30
N VAL A 126 -21.47 3.99 -2.10
CA VAL A 126 -22.18 5.20 -2.52
C VAL A 126 -22.46 5.09 -4.02
N GLY A 127 -23.68 5.44 -4.44
CA GLY A 127 -24.11 5.32 -5.83
C GLY A 127 -23.47 6.37 -6.74
N PRO A 128 -23.38 6.11 -8.06
CA PRO A 128 -22.66 6.97 -9.01
C PRO A 128 -23.19 8.41 -9.04
N GLY A 129 -24.50 8.63 -8.89
CA GLY A 129 -25.06 9.99 -8.85
C GLY A 129 -24.62 10.81 -7.64
N THR A 130 -24.51 10.18 -6.45
CA THR A 130 -23.98 10.85 -5.27
C THR A 130 -22.47 11.06 -5.39
N THR A 131 -21.75 10.12 -5.98
CA THR A 131 -20.32 10.28 -6.27
C THR A 131 -20.07 11.45 -7.22
N ALA A 132 -20.81 11.55 -8.33
CA ALA A 132 -20.71 12.67 -9.28
C ALA A 132 -20.94 14.02 -8.59
N ALA A 133 -22.01 14.13 -7.80
CA ALA A 133 -22.31 15.35 -7.05
C ALA A 133 -21.19 15.75 -6.06
N LEU A 134 -20.50 14.79 -5.44
CA LEU A 134 -19.35 15.04 -4.56
C LEU A 134 -18.10 15.46 -5.33
N LEU A 135 -17.94 14.98 -6.57
CA LEU A 135 -16.84 15.33 -7.46
C LEU A 135 -17.07 16.67 -8.19
N GLY A 136 -18.29 17.22 -8.13
CA GLY A 136 -18.66 18.45 -8.84
C GLY A 136 -18.97 18.23 -10.33
N GLU A 137 -19.33 17.00 -10.72
CA GLU A 137 -19.77 16.62 -12.07
C GLU A 137 -21.28 16.82 -12.28
#